data_AF-A0A6P1AHY3-F1
#
_entry.id   AF-A0A6P1AHY3-F1
#
_cell.length_a   1.000
_cell.length_b   1.000
_cell.length_c   1.000
_cell.angle_alpha   90.00
_cell.angle_beta   90.00
_cell.angle_gamma   90.00
#
_symmetry.space_group_name_H-M   'P 1'
#
loop_
_entity.id
_entity.type
_entity.pdbx_description
1 polymer ?
#
loop_
_entity_poly.entity_id
_entity_poly.type
_entity_poly.pdbx_seq_one_letter_code
_entity_poly.pdbx_strand_id
1 'polypeptide(L)'
;MKLNLVDSCLEIELTLVEQLLAFKLDKFLRIPLAEITRVTTSAPETTWKQLRAPGTFFPGIIKAGTYYTDRGKEFWYVTKPANKRNYLTVELNSDAYQRIVLTIDDNEYWESTLSQLATV
;
A
#
# COMPACT_ATOMS: atom_id res chain seq x y z
N MET A 1 8.30 7.48 3.81
CA MET A 1 8.22 6.28 2.96
C MET A 1 8.87 6.60 1.63
N LYS A 2 9.55 5.63 1.02
CA LYS A 2 10.13 5.75 -0.32
C LYS A 2 9.78 4.52 -1.13
N LEU A 3 9.54 4.70 -2.43
CA LEU A 3 9.37 3.61 -3.38
C LEU A 3 10.60 3.52 -4.25
N ASN A 4 11.09 2.30 -4.43
CA ASN A 4 12.23 1.98 -5.29
C ASN A 4 11.87 0.80 -6.18
N LEU A 5 12.48 0.73 -7.36
CA LEU A 5 12.43 -0.45 -8.23
C LEU A 5 13.80 -1.13 -8.16
N VAL A 6 13.82 -2.38 -7.70
CA VAL A 6 15.05 -3.17 -7.50
C VAL A 6 14.78 -4.58 -8.00
N ASP A 7 15.61 -5.11 -8.90
CA ASP A 7 15.54 -6.50 -9.37
C ASP A 7 14.13 -6.97 -9.75
N SER A 8 13.42 -6.18 -10.57
CA SER A 8 12.03 -6.45 -10.98
C SER A 8 11.03 -6.56 -9.81
N CYS A 9 11.36 -5.95 -8.67
CA CYS A 9 10.49 -5.80 -7.52
C CYS A 9 10.24 -4.32 -7.22
N LEU A 10 9.01 -4.00 -6.85
CA LEU A 10 8.68 -2.77 -6.15
C LEU A 10 9.07 -2.93 -4.68
N GLU A 11 10.02 -2.13 -4.22
CA GLU A 11 10.43 -2.06 -2.82
C GLU A 11 9.87 -0.81 -2.16
N ILE A 12 9.11 -1.02 -1.09
CA ILE A 12 8.58 0.04 -0.24
C ILE A 12 9.45 0.12 1.01
N GLU A 13 10.20 1.21 1.15
CA GLU A 13 11.02 1.49 2.32
C GLU A 13 10.22 2.30 3.34
N LEU A 14 10.02 1.71 4.51
CA LEU A 14 9.38 2.32 5.67
C LEU A 14 10.43 2.92 6.62
N THR A 15 10.24 4.17 7.01
CA THR A 15 10.98 4.79 8.10
C THR A 15 10.65 4.15 9.45
N LEU A 16 11.43 4.42 10.49
CA LEU A 16 11.18 3.87 11.83
C LEU A 16 9.80 4.28 12.39
N VAL A 17 9.37 5.52 12.13
CA VAL A 17 8.05 6.00 12.56
C VAL A 17 6.94 5.25 11.83
N GLU A 18 7.10 5.03 10.53
CA GLU A 18 6.14 4.30 9.69
C GLU A 18 6.03 2.83 10.10
N GLN A 19 7.15 2.18 10.40
CA GLN A 19 7.21 0.81 10.95
C GLN A 19 6.43 0.70 12.26
N LEU A 20 6.65 1.64 13.20
CA LEU A 20 5.93 1.67 14.47
C LEU A 20 4.42 1.88 14.26
N LEU A 21 4.03 2.83 13.42
CA LEU A 21 2.61 3.14 13.14
C LEU A 21 1.88 1.98 12.44
N ALA A 22 2.56 1.31 11.51
CA ALA A 22 2.02 0.18 10.77
C ALA A 22 2.14 -1.15 11.52
N PHE A 23 2.78 -1.16 12.69
CA PHE A 23 3.12 -2.37 13.44
C PHE A 23 3.86 -3.40 12.57
N LYS A 24 4.83 -2.93 11.76
CA LYS A 24 5.63 -3.76 10.87
C LYS A 24 7.09 -3.69 11.29
N LEU A 25 7.69 -4.86 11.52
CA LEU A 25 9.09 -4.97 11.97
C LEU A 25 10.09 -4.88 10.81
N ASP A 26 9.66 -5.22 9.59
CA ASP A 26 10.55 -5.11 8.43
C ASP A 26 10.55 -3.68 7.88
N LYS A 27 11.77 -3.19 7.66
CA LYS A 27 12.02 -1.91 7.00
C LYS A 27 11.55 -1.89 5.54
N PHE A 28 11.65 -3.01 4.84
CA PHE A 28 11.35 -3.12 3.42
C PHE A 28 10.16 -4.06 3.19
N LEU A 29 9.25 -3.65 2.32
CA LEU A 29 8.21 -4.52 1.76
C LEU A 29 8.49 -4.65 0.26
N ARG A 30 8.86 -5.87 -0.17
CA ARG A 30 9.19 -6.18 -1.55
C ARG A 30 8.03 -6.89 -2.21
N ILE A 31 7.66 -6.41 -3.39
CA ILE A 31 6.56 -6.94 -4.19
C ILE A 31 7.11 -7.20 -5.59
N PRO A 32 7.16 -8.47 -6.05
CA PRO A 32 7.52 -8.77 -7.42
C PRO A 32 6.57 -8.06 -8.39
N LEU A 33 7.11 -7.40 -9.42
CA LEU A 33 6.28 -6.68 -10.40
C LEU A 33 5.33 -7.63 -11.15
N ALA A 34 5.72 -8.89 -11.32
CA ALA A 34 4.89 -9.95 -11.91
C ALA A 34 3.65 -10.31 -11.07
N GLU A 35 3.64 -9.99 -9.78
CA GLU A 35 2.47 -10.18 -8.92
C GLU A 35 1.49 -9.00 -9.01
N ILE A 36 1.89 -7.87 -9.60
CA ILE A 36 1.04 -6.70 -9.74
C ILE A 36 0.03 -6.92 -10.86
N THR A 37 -1.26 -6.93 -10.53
CA THR A 37 -2.33 -7.11 -11.52
C THR A 37 -2.96 -5.79 -11.95
N ARG A 38 -2.96 -4.80 -11.06
CA ARG A 38 -3.56 -3.49 -11.32
C ARG A 38 -2.96 -2.42 -10.44
N VAL A 39 -2.79 -1.21 -10.98
CA VAL A 39 -2.41 -0.02 -10.20
C VAL A 39 -3.40 1.10 -10.48
N THR A 40 -3.84 1.81 -9.44
CA THR A 40 -4.76 2.94 -9.57
C THR A 40 -4.44 4.06 -8.59
N THR A 41 -4.79 5.29 -8.95
CA THR A 41 -4.65 6.48 -8.08
C THR A 41 -5.93 6.85 -7.31
N SER A 42 -7.00 6.08 -7.50
CA SER A 42 -8.29 6.31 -6.86
C SER A 42 -8.27 5.91 -5.39
N ALA A 43 -9.02 6.67 -4.57
CA ALA A 43 -9.28 6.28 -3.19
C ALA A 43 -10.09 4.96 -3.17
N PRO A 44 -9.59 3.91 -2.51
CA PRO A 44 -10.32 2.65 -2.46
C PRO A 44 -11.57 2.76 -1.60
N GLU A 45 -12.64 2.10 -2.03
CA GLU A 45 -13.86 1.96 -1.23
C GLU A 45 -13.50 1.27 0.10
N THR A 46 -13.72 1.97 1.21
CA THR A 46 -13.46 1.43 2.55
C THR A 46 -14.77 1.04 3.19
N THR A 47 -15.06 -0.26 3.23
CA THR A 47 -16.21 -0.78 3.98
C THR A 47 -15.86 -0.82 5.46
N TRP A 48 -16.73 -0.33 6.33
CA TRP A 48 -16.50 -0.24 7.78
C TRP A 48 -16.40 -1.61 8.49
N LYS A 49 -16.63 -2.72 7.78
CA LYS A 49 -16.64 -4.11 8.30
C LYS A 49 -15.28 -4.83 8.21
N GLN A 50 -14.17 -4.13 8.40
CA GLN A 50 -12.84 -4.73 8.26
C GLN A 50 -12.39 -5.36 9.60
N LEU A 51 -12.09 -6.66 9.60
CA LEU A 51 -11.52 -7.37 10.75
C LEU A 51 -10.02 -7.05 10.82
N ARG A 52 -9.62 -6.32 11.86
CA ARG A 52 -8.29 -5.69 11.93
C ARG A 52 -7.28 -6.59 12.65
N ALA A 53 -6.08 -6.75 12.09
CA ALA A 53 -4.90 -7.16 12.85
C ALA A 53 -4.41 -5.99 13.75
N PRO A 54 -3.63 -6.23 14.80
CA PRO A 54 -3.12 -5.16 15.68
C PRO A 54 -2.34 -4.10 14.88
N GLY A 55 -2.59 -2.81 15.19
CA GLY A 55 -1.91 -1.66 14.60
C GLY A 55 -2.56 -0.33 15.03
N THR A 56 -1.88 0.80 14.83
CA THR A 56 -2.36 2.11 15.28
C THR A 56 -3.48 2.63 14.36
N PHE A 57 -4.70 2.69 14.90
CA PHE A 57 -5.79 3.45 14.30
C PHE A 57 -6.03 4.71 15.10
N PHE A 58 -5.77 5.86 14.51
CA PHE A 58 -6.39 7.10 14.99
C PHE A 58 -7.55 7.41 14.03
N PRO A 59 -8.81 7.20 14.46
CA PRO A 59 -9.97 7.52 13.65
C PRO A 59 -9.85 8.96 13.13
N GLY A 60 -9.83 9.12 11.81
CA GLY A 60 -9.75 10.44 11.17
C GLY A 60 -8.34 11.01 10.94
N ILE A 61 -7.25 10.33 11.34
CA ILE A 61 -5.87 10.87 11.23
C ILE A 61 -4.94 9.98 10.40
N ILE A 62 -4.91 8.67 10.65
CA ILE A 62 -4.04 7.74 9.93
C ILE A 62 -4.63 6.32 9.90
N LYS A 63 -4.52 5.67 8.75
CA LYS A 63 -4.82 4.25 8.55
C LYS A 63 -3.53 3.53 8.15
N ALA A 64 -2.82 2.99 9.14
CA ALA A 64 -1.57 2.25 8.95
C ALA A 64 -1.68 0.84 9.53
N GLY A 65 -1.25 -0.17 8.75
CA GLY A 65 -1.13 -1.56 9.20
C GLY A 65 -1.71 -2.58 8.23
N THR A 66 -1.78 -3.83 8.69
CA THR A 66 -2.33 -4.95 7.93
C THR A 66 -3.81 -5.17 8.28
N TYR A 67 -4.65 -5.35 7.26
CA TYR A 67 -6.10 -5.54 7.38
C TYR A 67 -6.50 -6.84 6.69
N TYR A 68 -7.46 -7.55 7.26
CA TYR A 68 -8.10 -8.67 6.60
C TYR A 68 -9.50 -8.24 6.16
N THR A 69 -9.73 -8.26 4.85
CA THR A 69 -10.99 -7.90 4.21
C THR A 69 -11.55 -9.13 3.48
N ASP A 70 -12.73 -8.97 2.88
CA ASP A 70 -13.30 -9.92 1.93
C ASP A 70 -12.42 -10.15 0.69
N ARG A 71 -11.52 -9.22 0.38
CA ARG A 71 -10.54 -9.33 -0.72
C ARG A 71 -9.24 -10.01 -0.30
N GLY A 72 -9.08 -10.34 0.97
CA GLY A 72 -7.87 -10.95 1.54
C GLY A 72 -7.09 -10.00 2.44
N LYS A 73 -5.78 -10.25 2.54
CA LYS A 73 -4.84 -9.51 3.38
C LYS A 73 -4.33 -8.27 2.65
N GLU A 74 -4.44 -7.12 3.30
CA GLU A 74 -4.15 -5.83 2.70
C GLU A 74 -3.20 -5.02 3.57
N PHE A 75 -2.22 -4.37 2.95
CA PHE A 75 -1.37 -3.40 3.63
C PHE A 75 -1.89 -1.99 3.36
N TRP A 76 -2.09 -1.22 4.41
CA TRP A 76 -2.51 0.18 4.31
C TRP A 76 -1.48 1.07 4.98
N TYR A 77 -1.12 2.16 4.32
CA TYR A 77 -0.41 3.28 4.91
C TYR A 77 -0.95 4.59 4.32
N VAL A 78 -2.06 5.06 4.89
CA VAL A 78 -2.79 6.25 4.41
C VAL A 78 -2.81 7.32 5.50
N THR A 79 -2.26 8.49 5.20
CA THR A 79 -2.18 9.65 6.12
C THR A 79 -3.21 10.72 5.75
N LYS A 80 -3.91 11.31 6.73
CA LYS A 80 -4.88 12.40 6.50
C LYS A 80 -4.30 13.82 6.71
N PRO A 81 -4.92 14.87 6.11
CA PRO A 81 -6.09 14.78 5.25
C PRO A 81 -5.69 14.23 3.89
N ALA A 82 -6.27 13.09 3.52
CA ALA A 82 -6.09 12.45 2.21
C ALA A 82 -6.85 13.23 1.12
N ASN A 83 -6.99 14.55 1.34
CA ASN A 83 -7.61 15.54 0.50
C ASN A 83 -6.66 15.94 -0.65
N LYS A 84 -5.37 15.60 -0.55
CA LYS A 84 -4.50 15.45 -1.71
C LYS A 84 -4.78 14.06 -2.29
N ARG A 85 -5.20 14.00 -3.55
CA ARG A 85 -5.57 12.78 -4.31
C ARG A 85 -4.33 11.92 -4.62
N ASN A 86 -3.56 11.62 -3.59
CA ASN A 86 -2.22 11.04 -3.67
C ASN A 86 -2.26 9.56 -3.27
N TYR A 87 -3.38 8.89 -3.54
CA TYR A 87 -3.51 7.47 -3.28
C TYR A 87 -2.75 6.70 -4.35
N LEU A 88 -2.09 5.63 -3.93
CA LEU A 88 -1.58 4.61 -4.82
C LEU A 88 -2.11 3.27 -4.32
N THR A 89 -3.03 2.69 -5.08
CA THR A 89 -3.59 1.37 -4.81
C THR A 89 -2.98 0.38 -5.79
N VAL A 90 -2.26 -0.60 -5.27
CA VAL A 90 -1.63 -1.68 -6.02
C VAL A 90 -2.37 -2.97 -5.66
N GLU A 91 -3.02 -3.58 -6.64
CA GLU A 91 -3.66 -4.90 -6.51
C GLU A 91 -2.66 -5.98 -6.93
N LEU A 92 -2.64 -7.05 -6.15
CA LEU A 92 -1.63 -8.11 -6.24
C LEU A 92 -2.31 -9.46 -6.34
N ASN A 93 -1.73 -10.35 -7.14
CA ASN A 93 -2.00 -11.78 -7.11
C ASN A 93 -0.87 -12.49 -6.35
N SER A 94 -0.79 -12.24 -5.04
CA SER A 94 0.23 -12.76 -4.15
C SER A 94 -0.42 -13.46 -2.95
N ASP A 95 0.26 -14.44 -2.37
CA ASP A 95 -0.17 -15.10 -1.12
C ASP A 95 0.03 -14.18 0.10
N ALA A 96 0.98 -13.24 0.04
CA ALA A 96 1.37 -12.42 1.18
C ALA A 96 0.43 -11.23 1.42
N TYR A 97 0.06 -10.52 0.35
CA TYR A 97 -0.87 -9.39 0.34
C TYR A 97 -1.59 -9.36 -1.00
N GLN A 98 -2.90 -9.16 -0.98
CA GLN A 98 -3.73 -9.05 -2.18
C GLN A 98 -3.89 -7.60 -2.62
N ARG A 99 -3.60 -6.66 -1.71
CA ARG A 99 -3.70 -5.22 -1.99
C ARG A 99 -2.78 -4.40 -1.10
N ILE A 100 -2.19 -3.37 -1.68
CA ILE A 100 -1.38 -2.37 -0.98
C ILE A 100 -1.96 -0.99 -1.29
N VAL A 101 -2.27 -0.23 -0.25
CA VAL A 101 -2.85 1.12 -0.37
C VAL A 101 -1.97 2.10 0.36
N LEU A 102 -1.44 3.07 -0.38
CA LEU A 102 -0.48 4.04 0.13
C LEU A 102 -0.95 5.47 -0.13
N THR A 103 -0.54 6.40 0.73
CA THR A 103 -0.47 7.81 0.39
C THR A 103 0.97 8.16 0.04
N ILE A 104 1.21 8.57 -1.20
CA ILE A 104 2.54 8.97 -1.66
C ILE A 104 2.46 10.13 -2.63
N ASP A 105 3.45 11.02 -2.56
CA ASP A 105 3.66 12.03 -3.58
C ASP A 105 3.99 11.36 -4.93
N ASP A 106 3.67 12.03 -6.04
CA ASP A 106 3.88 11.53 -7.41
C ASP A 106 3.17 10.19 -7.70
N ASN A 107 1.99 9.96 -7.12
CA ASN A 107 1.22 8.73 -7.33
C ASN A 107 0.89 8.45 -8.82
N GLU A 108 0.62 9.48 -9.62
CA GLU A 108 0.38 9.34 -11.07
C GLU A 108 1.62 8.82 -11.82
N TYR A 109 2.82 9.29 -11.44
CA TYR A 109 4.08 8.78 -12.00
C TYR A 109 4.25 7.29 -11.68
N TRP A 110 4.00 6.91 -10.42
CA TRP A 110 4.09 5.52 -9.99
C TRP A 110 3.03 4.63 -10.62
N GLU A 111 1.80 5.11 -10.77
CA GLU A 111 0.74 4.41 -11.50
C GLU A 111 1.16 4.11 -12.94
N SER A 112 1.63 5.12 -13.67
CA SER A 112 2.06 4.95 -15.05
C SER A 112 3.24 3.97 -15.17
N THR A 113 4.26 4.15 -14.32
CA THR A 113 5.48 3.33 -14.32
C THR A 113 5.17 1.87 -14.00
N LEU A 114 4.44 1.60 -12.92
CA LEU A 114 4.12 0.23 -12.50
C LEU A 114 3.17 -0.45 -13.48
N SER A 115 2.20 0.27 -14.05
CA SER A 115 1.30 -0.30 -15.06
C SER A 115 2.06 -0.73 -16.32
N GLN A 116 3.06 0.05 -16.75
CA GLN A 116 3.89 -0.31 -17.90
C GLN A 116 4.76 -1.55 -17.61
N LEU A 117 5.36 -1.63 -16.42
CA LEU A 117 6.26 -2.72 -16.04
C LEU A 117 5.52 -4.03 -15.72
N ALA A 118 4.28 -3.95 -15.22
CA ALA A 118 3.46 -5.13 -14.91
C ALA A 118 2.86 -5.81 -16.15
N THR A 119 2.93 -5.16 -17.32
CA THR A 119 2.34 -5.69 -18.58
C THR A 119 3.31 -6.57 -19.39
N VAL A 120 4.49 -6.90 -18.84
CA VAL A 120 5.54 -7.68 -19.53
C VAL A 120 5.51 -9.15 -19.15
#